data_AF-A0A944PG35-F1
#
_entry.id   AF-A0A944PG35-F1
#
_cell.length_a   1.000
_cell.length_b   1.000
_cell.length_c   1.000
_cell.angle_alpha   90.00
_cell.angle_beta   90.00
_cell.angle_gamma   90.00
#
_symmetry.space_group_name_H-M   'P 1'
#
loop_
_entity.id
_entity.type
_entity.pdbx_description
1 polymer ?
#
loop_
_entity_poly.entity_id
_entity_poly.type
_entity_poly.pdbx_seq_one_letter_code
_entity_poly.pdbx_strand_id
1 'polypeptide(L)'
;MTAADERDTRADDYAELAAVGPYGVRPGHALITMVEPHAGHEFAYNRWYEDDHYYAGAMAMPWMYAGRRWVATRELQELRYPEKSAVAQPVTAGCYLSTYWVTEGRYDEHMKWTVGINKRLNRDGRVYQDRTHVFTAFQDHEVTVYRDGAAGPRDFHALDHPYGGLVLQVVDAEGPERRAELLEWLRSRALPERLAGSPAAMVTVFRPTPLPGDRMTYVKQVEGVDTRLTLLWFLEADPRDCWDRFQGLDAEVAETGLGRVELVAPFVPTVPGTDRYVDQLR
;
A
#
# COMPACT_ATOMS: atom_id res chain seq x y z
N MET A 1 3.19 -17.39 -30.05
CA MET A 1 4.56 -16.95 -29.74
C MET A 1 5.47 -18.03 -30.28
N THR A 2 6.47 -17.68 -31.09
CA THR A 2 7.39 -18.68 -31.63
C THR A 2 8.48 -19.00 -30.59
N ALA A 3 9.14 -20.16 -30.67
CA ALA A 3 10.29 -20.49 -29.81
C ALA A 3 11.51 -19.55 -30.03
N ALA A 4 11.48 -18.73 -31.09
CA ALA A 4 12.44 -17.65 -31.30
C ALA A 4 12.09 -16.42 -30.44
N ASP A 5 10.81 -16.04 -30.36
CA ASP A 5 10.32 -14.95 -29.50
C ASP A 5 10.58 -15.23 -28.01
N GLU A 6 10.56 -16.50 -27.60
CA GLU A 6 10.81 -16.90 -26.20
C GLU A 6 12.27 -16.69 -25.74
N ARG A 7 13.21 -16.56 -26.68
CA ARG A 7 14.65 -16.40 -26.40
C ARG A 7 15.16 -14.98 -26.56
N ASP A 8 14.34 -14.04 -27.04
CA ASP A 8 14.72 -12.64 -27.13
C ASP A 8 14.55 -11.96 -25.77
N THR A 9 15.63 -11.92 -24.99
CA THR A 9 15.66 -11.30 -23.66
C THR A 9 16.19 -9.88 -23.67
N ARG A 10 16.65 -9.37 -24.82
CA ARG A 10 17.23 -8.02 -25.00
C ARG A 10 18.23 -7.64 -23.89
N ALA A 11 19.16 -8.54 -23.57
CA ALA A 11 20.02 -8.43 -22.39
C ALA A 11 20.84 -7.13 -22.34
N ASP A 12 21.34 -6.64 -23.48
CA ASP A 12 22.15 -5.42 -23.55
C ASP A 12 21.36 -4.17 -23.11
N ASP A 13 20.06 -4.11 -23.40
CA ASP A 13 19.21 -2.99 -22.99
C ASP A 13 19.13 -2.86 -21.46
N TYR A 14 19.19 -3.97 -20.73
CA TYR A 14 19.19 -3.92 -19.26
C TYR A 14 20.46 -3.26 -18.72
N ALA A 15 21.61 -3.48 -19.36
CA ALA A 15 22.86 -2.86 -18.96
C ALA A 15 22.80 -1.34 -19.17
N GLU A 16 22.26 -0.90 -20.32
CA GLU A 16 22.09 0.52 -20.62
C GLU A 16 21.10 1.19 -19.65
N LEU A 17 19.95 0.56 -19.38
CA LEU A 17 18.94 1.08 -18.44
C LEU A 17 19.48 1.18 -17.01
N ALA A 18 20.29 0.23 -16.57
CA ALA A 18 20.89 0.23 -15.23
C ALA A 18 21.96 1.32 -15.05
N ALA A 19 22.59 1.78 -16.13
CA ALA A 19 23.71 2.73 -16.08
C ALA A 19 23.29 4.21 -15.93
N VAL A 20 21.99 4.52 -16.02
CA VAL A 20 21.49 5.90 -16.06
C VAL A 20 20.37 6.15 -15.07
N GLY A 21 20.24 7.38 -14.57
CA GLY A 21 19.15 7.83 -13.69
C GLY A 21 19.36 7.52 -12.19
N PRO A 22 18.39 7.86 -11.33
CA PRO A 22 18.51 7.70 -9.88
C PRO A 22 18.67 6.23 -9.44
N TYR A 23 19.57 5.94 -8.50
CA TYR A 23 19.77 4.59 -7.96
C TYR A 23 19.96 4.65 -6.44
N GLY A 24 18.90 5.04 -5.74
CA GLY A 24 18.89 5.19 -4.29
C GLY A 24 18.02 4.15 -3.60
N VAL A 25 18.15 4.08 -2.28
CA VAL A 25 17.32 3.20 -1.43
C VAL A 25 16.03 3.88 -0.97
N ARG A 26 15.87 5.19 -1.19
CA ARG A 26 14.71 5.93 -0.69
C ARG A 26 13.43 5.46 -1.40
N PRO A 27 12.35 5.12 -0.66
CA PRO A 27 11.04 4.92 -1.26
C PRO A 27 10.53 6.27 -1.72
N GLY A 28 10.48 6.52 -3.04
CA GLY A 28 9.86 7.75 -3.56
C GLY A 28 8.40 7.56 -3.90
N HIS A 29 7.98 6.33 -4.16
CA HIS A 29 6.58 5.99 -4.40
C HIS A 29 6.24 4.65 -3.78
N ALA A 30 4.95 4.38 -3.63
CA ALA A 30 4.44 3.08 -3.22
C ALA A 30 3.26 2.64 -4.09
N LEU A 31 3.15 1.33 -4.35
CA LEU A 31 1.87 0.72 -4.70
C LEU A 31 1.21 0.24 -3.41
N ILE A 32 0.05 0.79 -3.08
CA ILE A 32 -0.75 0.38 -1.93
C ILE A 32 -2.07 -0.17 -2.48
N THR A 33 -2.32 -1.45 -2.22
CA THR A 33 -3.49 -2.16 -2.77
C THR A 33 -4.22 -2.96 -1.70
N MET A 34 -5.43 -2.52 -1.36
CA MET A 34 -6.37 -3.17 -0.48
C MET A 34 -7.45 -3.87 -1.30
N VAL A 35 -7.62 -5.17 -1.10
CA VAL A 35 -8.42 -6.04 -1.96
C VAL A 35 -9.34 -6.93 -1.11
N GLU A 36 -10.54 -7.11 -1.64
CA GLU A 36 -11.57 -8.00 -1.13
C GLU A 36 -11.79 -9.14 -2.13
N PRO A 37 -11.37 -10.38 -1.85
CA PRO A 37 -11.78 -11.54 -2.63
C PRO A 37 -13.30 -11.69 -2.58
N HIS A 38 -13.90 -12.20 -3.65
CA HIS A 38 -15.33 -12.53 -3.59
C HIS A 38 -15.56 -13.74 -2.66
N ALA A 39 -16.75 -13.82 -2.04
CA ALA A 39 -17.05 -14.89 -1.10
C ALA A 39 -16.88 -16.28 -1.74
N GLY A 40 -16.09 -17.16 -1.11
CA GLY A 40 -15.75 -18.48 -1.64
C GLY A 40 -14.46 -18.51 -2.47
N HIS A 41 -13.85 -17.35 -2.74
CA HIS A 41 -12.63 -17.21 -3.55
C HIS A 41 -11.39 -16.87 -2.70
N GLU A 42 -11.50 -16.86 -1.37
CA GLU A 42 -10.45 -16.42 -0.45
C GLU A 42 -9.15 -17.22 -0.62
N PHE A 43 -9.24 -18.57 -0.66
CA PHE A 43 -8.08 -19.44 -0.85
C PHE A 43 -7.46 -19.29 -2.24
N ALA A 44 -8.29 -19.31 -3.28
CA ALA A 44 -7.81 -19.22 -4.66
C ALA A 44 -7.16 -17.86 -4.94
N TYR A 45 -7.73 -16.77 -4.43
CA TYR A 45 -7.10 -15.46 -4.47
C TYR A 45 -5.77 -15.45 -3.71
N ASN A 46 -5.72 -16.00 -2.50
CA ASN A 46 -4.49 -16.02 -1.69
C ASN A 46 -3.36 -16.77 -2.42
N ARG A 47 -3.65 -17.98 -2.94
CA ARG A 47 -2.68 -18.79 -3.68
C ARG A 47 -2.23 -18.11 -4.97
N TRP A 48 -3.16 -17.59 -5.77
CA TRP A 48 -2.79 -16.82 -6.96
C TRP A 48 -1.90 -15.62 -6.63
N TYR A 49 -2.23 -14.90 -5.55
CA TYR A 49 -1.49 -13.71 -5.20
C TYR A 49 -0.08 -14.06 -4.72
N GLU A 50 0.08 -15.03 -3.82
CA GLU A 50 1.40 -15.41 -3.29
C GLU A 50 2.26 -16.15 -4.30
N ASP A 51 1.67 -17.08 -5.04
CA ASP A 51 2.45 -18.01 -5.87
C ASP A 51 2.75 -17.41 -7.26
N ASP A 52 2.03 -16.36 -7.67
CA ASP A 52 2.20 -15.72 -8.98
C ASP A 52 2.23 -14.18 -8.92
N HIS A 53 1.11 -13.56 -8.53
CA HIS A 53 0.91 -12.12 -8.77
C HIS A 53 1.88 -11.22 -8.01
N TYR A 54 2.20 -11.57 -6.76
CA TYR A 54 3.14 -10.83 -5.93
C TYR A 54 4.53 -10.73 -6.59
N TYR A 55 4.94 -11.78 -7.30
CA TYR A 55 6.22 -11.80 -7.99
C TYR A 55 6.10 -11.27 -9.42
N ALA A 56 5.35 -11.96 -10.28
CA ALA A 56 5.30 -11.64 -11.70
C ALA A 56 4.53 -10.35 -12.01
N GLY A 57 3.56 -10.01 -11.16
CA GLY A 57 2.74 -8.80 -11.27
C GLY A 57 3.21 -7.65 -10.37
N ALA A 58 4.35 -7.77 -9.70
CA ALA A 58 4.91 -6.71 -8.86
C ALA A 58 6.44 -6.86 -8.65
N MET A 59 6.91 -7.74 -7.78
CA MET A 59 8.32 -7.76 -7.33
C MET A 59 9.38 -8.04 -8.42
N ALA A 60 9.00 -8.67 -9.54
CA ALA A 60 9.89 -8.86 -10.68
C ALA A 60 9.99 -7.62 -11.59
N MET A 61 9.19 -6.59 -11.34
CA MET A 61 9.23 -5.34 -12.09
C MET A 61 10.42 -4.49 -11.63
N PRO A 62 11.15 -3.83 -12.56
CA PRO A 62 12.20 -2.89 -12.21
C PRO A 62 11.71 -1.80 -11.25
N TRP A 63 12.63 -1.38 -10.38
CA TRP A 63 12.48 -0.29 -9.41
C TRP A 63 11.53 -0.56 -8.23
N MET A 64 10.74 -1.63 -8.26
CA MET A 64 9.97 -2.10 -7.11
C MET A 64 10.85 -3.02 -6.25
N TYR A 65 11.51 -2.46 -5.23
CA TYR A 65 12.61 -3.17 -4.54
C TYR A 65 12.18 -3.90 -3.27
N ALA A 66 11.05 -3.54 -2.68
CA ALA A 66 10.53 -4.17 -1.46
C ALA A 66 9.02 -4.33 -1.56
N GLY A 67 8.50 -5.38 -0.94
CA GLY A 67 7.08 -5.70 -0.91
C GLY A 67 6.70 -6.35 0.40
N ARG A 68 5.44 -6.20 0.81
CA ARG A 68 4.85 -7.01 1.89
C ARG A 68 3.36 -7.16 1.73
N ARG A 69 2.85 -8.31 2.14
CA ARG A 69 1.42 -8.62 2.23
C ARG A 69 0.98 -8.62 3.69
N TRP A 70 -0.24 -8.12 3.88
CA TRP A 70 -0.91 -8.00 5.16
C TRP A 70 -2.34 -8.50 5.01
N VAL A 71 -2.91 -8.96 6.11
CA VAL A 71 -4.26 -9.51 6.18
C VAL A 71 -4.97 -9.01 7.43
N ALA A 72 -6.24 -8.71 7.28
CA ALA A 72 -7.15 -8.42 8.38
C ALA A 72 -8.08 -9.62 8.55
N THR A 73 -7.90 -10.37 9.64
CA THR A 73 -8.90 -11.33 10.11
C THR A 73 -10.22 -10.61 10.39
N ARG A 74 -11.32 -11.35 10.51
CA ARG A 74 -12.64 -10.78 10.77
C ARG A 74 -12.65 -9.86 11.99
N GLU A 75 -12.00 -10.26 13.06
CA GLU A 75 -11.79 -9.44 14.26
C GLU A 75 -11.10 -8.10 13.94
N LEU A 76 -10.02 -8.11 13.17
CA LEU A 76 -9.33 -6.87 12.75
C LEU A 76 -10.18 -6.02 11.81
N GLN A 77 -11.02 -6.63 10.97
CA GLN A 77 -11.95 -5.90 10.11
C GLN A 77 -13.01 -5.17 10.93
N GLU A 78 -13.46 -5.74 12.05
CA GLU A 78 -14.48 -5.15 12.94
C GLU A 78 -13.96 -3.98 13.78
N LEU A 79 -12.63 -3.83 13.90
CA LEU A 79 -12.02 -2.67 14.56
C LEU A 79 -12.07 -1.38 13.70
N ARG A 80 -12.40 -1.50 12.42
CA ARG A 80 -12.25 -0.42 11.44
C ARG A 80 -13.29 0.68 11.62
N TYR A 81 -12.88 1.91 11.31
CA TYR A 81 -13.75 3.07 11.37
C TYR A 81 -13.27 4.15 10.37
N PRO A 82 -14.07 5.20 10.08
CA PRO A 82 -15.47 5.38 10.48
C PRO A 82 -16.41 4.38 9.79
N GLU A 83 -17.59 4.13 10.38
CA GLU A 83 -18.61 3.23 9.80
C GLU A 83 -18.98 3.61 8.36
N LYS A 84 -19.08 4.92 8.09
CA LYS A 84 -19.29 5.48 6.75
C LYS A 84 -17.95 5.95 6.19
N SER A 85 -17.41 5.20 5.24
CA SER A 85 -16.13 5.45 4.60
C SER A 85 -16.30 5.67 3.10
N ALA A 86 -15.61 6.66 2.54
CA ALA A 86 -15.47 6.85 1.09
C ALA A 86 -14.37 5.97 0.48
N VAL A 87 -13.76 5.08 1.26
CA VAL A 87 -12.72 4.12 0.83
C VAL A 87 -13.25 2.70 0.83
N ALA A 88 -13.97 2.29 1.87
CA ALA A 88 -14.48 0.92 2.01
C ALA A 88 -15.97 0.91 2.39
N GLN A 89 -16.80 0.25 1.58
CA GLN A 89 -18.24 0.11 1.82
C GLN A 89 -18.67 -1.36 1.63
N PRO A 90 -18.98 -2.10 2.72
CA PRO A 90 -18.88 -1.69 4.13
C PRO A 90 -17.44 -1.40 4.57
N VAL A 91 -17.24 -0.71 5.70
CA VAL A 91 -15.89 -0.35 6.21
C VAL A 91 -15.00 -1.59 6.47
N THR A 92 -15.63 -2.74 6.69
CA THR A 92 -14.95 -4.04 6.85
C THR A 92 -14.36 -4.59 5.55
N ALA A 93 -14.72 -4.03 4.38
CA ALA A 93 -14.26 -4.54 3.09
C ALA A 93 -12.75 -4.32 2.88
N GLY A 94 -12.10 -5.28 2.23
CA GLY A 94 -10.69 -5.25 1.91
C GLY A 94 -9.87 -5.98 2.95
N CYS A 95 -9.98 -7.30 3.00
CA CYS A 95 -9.31 -8.13 3.98
C CYS A 95 -7.81 -8.34 3.70
N TYR A 96 -7.34 -8.08 2.47
CA TYR A 96 -5.91 -8.10 2.14
C TYR A 96 -5.39 -6.70 1.82
N LEU A 97 -4.16 -6.43 2.23
CA LEU A 97 -3.40 -5.26 1.83
C LEU A 97 -2.03 -5.70 1.31
N SER A 98 -1.59 -5.16 0.19
CA SER A 98 -0.20 -5.31 -0.27
C SER A 98 0.42 -3.94 -0.48
N THR A 99 1.67 -3.82 -0.06
CA THR A 99 2.44 -2.59 -0.04
C THR A 99 3.77 -2.84 -0.73
N TYR A 100 4.16 -1.99 -1.67
CA TYR A 100 5.39 -2.15 -2.45
C TYR A 100 6.12 -0.84 -2.64
N TRP A 101 7.43 -0.80 -2.41
CA TRP A 101 8.26 0.40 -2.51
C TRP A 101 8.86 0.52 -3.90
N VAL A 102 8.73 1.71 -4.48
CA VAL A 102 9.34 2.07 -5.76
C VAL A 102 10.44 3.11 -5.50
N THR A 103 11.61 2.88 -6.10
CA THR A 103 12.77 3.77 -5.99
C THR A 103 12.43 5.21 -6.38
N GLU A 104 12.90 6.16 -5.57
CA GLU A 104 12.77 7.60 -5.83
C GLU A 104 13.28 7.99 -7.22
N GLY A 105 12.46 8.75 -7.96
CA GLY A 105 12.77 9.22 -9.30
C GLY A 105 12.70 8.16 -10.41
N ARG A 106 12.05 7.01 -10.16
CA ARG A 106 11.89 5.91 -11.12
C ARG A 106 10.44 5.53 -11.43
N TYR A 107 9.49 6.35 -11.01
CA TYR A 107 8.07 6.07 -11.18
C TYR A 107 7.67 5.91 -12.64
N ASP A 108 8.11 6.80 -13.52
CA ASP A 108 7.71 6.78 -14.93
C ASP A 108 8.21 5.52 -15.65
N GLU A 109 9.44 5.08 -15.39
CA GLU A 109 9.98 3.82 -15.90
C GLU A 109 9.22 2.62 -15.34
N HIS A 110 8.96 2.62 -14.03
CA HIS A 110 8.18 1.57 -13.37
C HIS A 110 6.77 1.47 -13.96
N MET A 111 6.11 2.60 -14.24
CA MET A 111 4.77 2.63 -14.81
C MET A 111 4.72 2.11 -16.24
N LYS A 112 5.70 2.47 -17.09
CA LYS A 112 5.82 1.91 -18.45
C LYS A 112 5.95 0.38 -18.40
N TRP A 113 6.78 -0.13 -17.50
CA TRP A 113 6.94 -1.57 -17.30
C TRP A 113 5.65 -2.22 -16.82
N THR A 114 5.01 -1.63 -15.81
CA THR A 114 3.75 -2.08 -15.20
C THR A 114 2.64 -2.23 -16.24
N VAL A 115 2.48 -1.26 -17.15
CA VAL A 115 1.49 -1.33 -18.24
C VAL A 115 1.82 -2.49 -19.19
N GLY A 116 3.09 -2.66 -19.57
CA GLY A 116 3.52 -3.73 -20.46
C GLY A 116 3.27 -5.13 -19.88
N ILE A 117 3.71 -5.37 -18.65
CA ILE A 117 3.57 -6.69 -18.02
C ILE A 117 2.11 -7.01 -17.68
N ASN A 118 1.31 -6.02 -17.25
CA ASN A 118 -0.12 -6.26 -17.03
C ASN A 118 -0.85 -6.67 -18.31
N LYS A 119 -0.56 -6.02 -19.45
CA LYS A 119 -1.14 -6.44 -20.75
C LYS A 119 -0.78 -7.89 -21.08
N ARG A 120 0.47 -8.29 -20.82
CA ARG A 120 0.94 -9.67 -21.00
C ARG A 120 0.23 -10.64 -20.05
N LEU A 121 0.21 -10.37 -18.74
CA LEU A 121 -0.42 -11.25 -17.75
C LEU A 121 -1.91 -11.46 -18.01
N ASN A 122 -2.63 -10.42 -18.46
CA ASN A 122 -4.03 -10.58 -18.87
C ASN A 122 -4.19 -11.50 -20.08
N ARG A 123 -3.40 -11.27 -21.13
CA ARG A 123 -3.41 -12.12 -22.34
C ARG A 123 -3.09 -13.58 -21.99
N ASP A 124 -2.17 -13.79 -21.05
CA ASP A 124 -1.72 -15.12 -20.63
C ASP A 124 -2.68 -15.75 -19.59
N GLY A 125 -3.81 -15.12 -19.26
CA GLY A 125 -4.83 -15.65 -18.34
C GLY A 125 -4.40 -15.69 -16.86
N ARG A 126 -3.39 -14.91 -16.48
CA ARG A 126 -2.75 -14.91 -15.16
C ARG A 126 -3.29 -13.83 -14.21
N VAL A 127 -4.48 -13.30 -14.48
CA VAL A 127 -5.13 -12.28 -13.64
C VAL A 127 -6.40 -12.84 -13.03
N TYR A 128 -6.44 -12.93 -11.70
CA TYR A 128 -7.53 -13.56 -10.97
C TYR A 128 -8.73 -12.63 -10.73
N GLN A 129 -9.81 -12.75 -11.49
CA GLN A 129 -10.85 -11.71 -11.54
C GLN A 129 -11.85 -11.70 -10.38
N ASP A 130 -11.96 -12.77 -9.59
CA ASP A 130 -12.94 -12.89 -8.49
C ASP A 130 -12.48 -12.13 -7.23
N ARG A 131 -12.28 -10.83 -7.42
CA ARG A 131 -11.82 -9.88 -6.40
C ARG A 131 -12.33 -8.47 -6.71
N THR A 132 -12.41 -7.66 -5.67
CA THR A 132 -12.70 -6.24 -5.75
C THR A 132 -11.49 -5.47 -5.22
N HIS A 133 -10.97 -4.56 -6.02
CA HIS A 133 -10.03 -3.55 -5.53
C HIS A 133 -10.80 -2.53 -4.71
N VAL A 134 -10.60 -2.53 -3.39
CA VAL A 134 -11.26 -1.60 -2.47
C VAL A 134 -10.51 -0.27 -2.47
N PHE A 135 -9.17 -0.33 -2.40
CA PHE A 135 -8.31 0.84 -2.48
C PHE A 135 -7.00 0.48 -3.16
N THR A 136 -6.80 0.92 -4.40
CA THR A 136 -5.57 0.60 -5.14
C THR A 136 -5.06 1.84 -5.86
N ALA A 137 -3.87 2.28 -5.48
CA ALA A 137 -3.22 3.41 -6.11
C ALA A 137 -1.70 3.28 -6.01
N PHE A 138 -1.03 3.78 -7.04
CA PHE A 138 0.32 4.28 -6.86
C PHE A 138 0.25 5.61 -6.13
N GLN A 139 1.22 5.86 -5.25
CA GLN A 139 1.23 7.02 -4.39
C GLN A 139 2.64 7.58 -4.25
N ASP A 140 2.75 8.90 -4.25
CA ASP A 140 3.99 9.62 -4.02
C ASP A 140 4.30 9.63 -2.51
N HIS A 141 5.55 9.38 -2.15
CA HIS A 141 6.04 9.53 -0.78
C HIS A 141 6.10 11.02 -0.43
N GLU A 142 5.49 11.40 0.70
CA GLU A 142 5.47 12.78 1.17
C GLU A 142 6.44 12.96 2.35
N VAL A 143 6.35 12.08 3.37
CA VAL A 143 7.24 12.11 4.53
C VAL A 143 7.24 10.78 5.28
N THR A 144 8.34 10.50 5.98
CA THR A 144 8.37 9.49 7.05
C THR A 144 8.65 10.16 8.38
N VAL A 145 7.82 9.88 9.39
CA VAL A 145 8.06 10.29 10.78
C VAL A 145 8.49 9.06 11.57
N TYR A 146 9.61 9.17 12.27
CA TYR A 146 10.25 8.06 12.99
C TYR A 146 10.10 8.28 14.50
N ARG A 147 9.69 7.24 15.23
CA ARG A 147 9.71 7.26 16.70
C ARG A 147 11.13 7.39 17.23
N ASP A 148 12.05 6.56 16.71
CA ASP A 148 13.41 6.41 17.25
C ASP A 148 14.48 7.11 16.36
N GLY A 149 14.06 7.94 15.41
CA GLY A 149 14.96 8.67 14.53
C GLY A 149 15.91 7.75 13.73
N ALA A 150 17.21 7.84 14.01
CA ALA A 150 18.25 7.04 13.37
C ALA A 150 18.63 5.77 14.15
N ALA A 151 18.12 5.60 15.37
CA ALA A 151 18.42 4.44 16.21
C ALA A 151 17.53 3.23 15.91
N GLY A 152 16.40 3.42 15.22
CA GLY A 152 15.46 2.38 14.82
C GLY A 152 15.49 2.05 13.31
N PRO A 153 14.56 1.20 12.86
CA PRO A 153 14.36 0.93 11.44
C PRO A 153 14.09 2.22 10.65
N ARG A 154 14.37 2.18 9.34
CA ARG A 154 14.16 3.29 8.41
C ARG A 154 13.05 2.91 7.42
N ASP A 155 12.47 3.88 6.71
CA ASP A 155 11.39 3.63 5.73
C ASP A 155 11.76 2.59 4.66
N PHE A 156 13.00 2.63 4.17
CA PHE A 156 13.51 1.65 3.24
C PHE A 156 13.70 0.24 3.83
N HIS A 157 13.68 0.09 5.15
CA HIS A 157 13.63 -1.21 5.84
C HIS A 157 12.19 -1.67 6.15
N ALA A 158 11.18 -0.82 5.93
CA ALA A 158 9.88 -0.98 6.58
C ALA A 158 9.12 -2.25 6.15
N LEU A 159 9.36 -2.75 4.94
CA LEU A 159 8.71 -3.96 4.45
C LEU A 159 9.47 -5.24 4.79
N ASP A 160 10.77 -5.14 5.09
CA ASP A 160 11.59 -6.30 5.48
C ASP A 160 11.61 -6.49 7.01
N HIS A 161 11.54 -5.39 7.76
CA HIS A 161 11.58 -5.42 9.22
C HIS A 161 10.36 -6.18 9.77
N PRO A 162 10.50 -7.11 10.73
CA PRO A 162 9.44 -8.04 11.12
C PRO A 162 8.37 -7.42 12.04
N TYR A 163 7.77 -6.31 11.60
CA TYR A 163 6.63 -5.67 12.27
C TYR A 163 5.49 -6.66 12.51
N GLY A 164 4.93 -6.63 13.72
CA GLY A 164 3.79 -7.43 14.15
C GLY A 164 2.46 -6.95 13.56
N GLY A 165 2.40 -5.71 13.08
CA GLY A 165 1.18 -5.13 12.52
C GLY A 165 1.42 -3.92 11.63
N LEU A 166 0.35 -3.55 10.94
CA LEU A 166 0.25 -2.34 10.15
C LEU A 166 -1.11 -1.70 10.37
N VAL A 167 -1.18 -0.38 10.50
CA VAL A 167 -2.44 0.36 10.39
C VAL A 167 -2.40 1.23 9.14
N LEU A 168 -3.37 1.03 8.27
CA LEU A 168 -3.68 1.92 7.15
C LEU A 168 -4.63 3.00 7.63
N GLN A 169 -4.22 4.26 7.56
CA GLN A 169 -5.10 5.40 7.77
C GLN A 169 -5.22 6.20 6.47
N VAL A 170 -6.44 6.57 6.09
CA VAL A 170 -6.71 7.45 4.94
C VAL A 170 -7.42 8.69 5.46
N VAL A 171 -6.88 9.86 5.12
CA VAL A 171 -7.46 11.16 5.48
C VAL A 171 -7.75 11.93 4.21
N ASP A 172 -8.95 12.52 4.12
CA ASP A 172 -9.34 13.36 2.99
C ASP A 172 -9.45 14.81 3.41
N ALA A 173 -8.86 15.71 2.63
CA ALA A 173 -8.89 17.15 2.85
C ALA A 173 -9.79 17.86 1.83
N GLU A 174 -10.19 19.10 2.12
CA GLU A 174 -10.95 19.92 1.18
C GLU A 174 -10.02 20.61 0.17
N GLY A 175 -9.48 19.83 -0.76
CA GLY A 175 -8.60 20.32 -1.82
C GLY A 175 -7.11 20.19 -1.53
N PRO A 176 -6.25 20.43 -2.54
CA PRO A 176 -4.81 20.23 -2.45
C PRO A 176 -4.13 21.20 -1.47
N GLU A 177 -4.63 22.42 -1.29
CA GLU A 177 -4.09 23.40 -0.34
C GLU A 177 -4.31 22.94 1.10
N ARG A 178 -5.54 22.51 1.45
CA ARG A 178 -5.85 21.97 2.78
C ARG A 178 -5.11 20.67 3.06
N ARG A 179 -4.92 19.83 2.04
CA ARG A 179 -4.08 18.62 2.15
C ARG A 179 -2.64 18.95 2.52
N ALA A 180 -2.06 20.03 1.98
CA ALA A 180 -0.71 20.47 2.32
C ALA A 180 -0.62 20.98 3.77
N GLU A 181 -1.61 21.74 4.23
CA GLU A 181 -1.70 22.17 5.63
C GLU A 181 -1.87 20.97 6.59
N LEU A 182 -2.71 19.99 6.22
CA LEU A 182 -2.89 18.74 6.95
C LEU A 182 -1.57 17.96 7.05
N LEU A 183 -0.82 17.83 5.95
CA LEU A 183 0.48 17.15 5.93
C LEU A 183 1.47 17.82 6.88
N GLU A 184 1.53 19.15 6.89
CA GLU A 184 2.42 19.89 7.78
C GLU A 184 2.02 19.70 9.25
N TRP A 185 0.73 19.77 9.57
CA TRP A 185 0.23 19.51 10.93
C TRP A 185 0.54 18.07 11.39
N LEU A 186 0.31 17.08 10.52
CA LEU A 186 0.65 15.68 10.79
C LEU A 186 2.13 15.53 11.10
N ARG A 187 3.00 16.05 10.23
CA ARG A 187 4.44 15.90 10.33
C ARG A 187 5.04 16.63 11.54
N SER A 188 4.63 17.87 11.78
CA SER A 188 5.27 18.75 12.77
C SER A 188 4.75 18.54 14.19
N ARG A 189 3.53 18.00 14.35
CA ARG A 189 2.84 17.92 15.64
C ARG A 189 2.22 16.57 15.92
N ALA A 190 1.21 16.16 15.14
CA ALA A 190 0.37 15.02 15.51
C ALA A 190 1.15 13.69 15.54
N LEU A 191 1.92 13.39 14.48
CA LEU A 191 2.67 12.14 14.38
C LEU A 191 3.81 12.04 15.41
N PRO A 192 4.65 13.08 15.64
CA PRO A 192 5.64 13.04 16.72
C PRO A 192 5.03 12.76 18.10
N GLU A 193 3.93 13.43 18.44
CA GLU A 193 3.23 13.24 19.73
C GLU A 193 2.66 11.82 19.86
N ARG A 194 2.01 11.31 18.81
CA ARG A 194 1.41 9.97 18.80
C ARG A 194 2.45 8.84 18.77
N LEU A 195 3.61 9.05 18.13
CA LEU A 195 4.66 8.03 18.03
C LEU A 195 5.42 7.85 19.33
N ALA A 196 5.60 8.91 20.12
CA ALA A 196 6.39 8.89 21.36
C ALA A 196 5.90 7.80 22.35
N GLY A 197 6.76 6.81 22.62
CA GLY A 197 6.44 5.70 23.52
C GLY A 197 5.35 4.74 23.02
N SER A 198 4.94 4.85 21.75
CA SER A 198 3.94 3.97 21.13
C SER A 198 4.59 2.71 20.54
N PRO A 199 3.80 1.64 20.26
CA PRO A 199 4.29 0.47 19.52
C PRO A 199 4.52 0.74 18.03
N ALA A 200 4.14 1.91 17.51
CA ALA A 200 4.43 2.30 16.13
C ALA A 200 5.86 2.83 16.03
N ALA A 201 6.72 2.16 15.27
CA ALA A 201 8.12 2.56 15.10
C ALA A 201 8.26 3.74 14.12
N MET A 202 7.36 3.82 13.14
CA MET A 202 7.31 4.91 12.16
C MET A 202 5.93 5.02 11.50
N VAL A 203 5.68 6.17 10.88
CA VAL A 203 4.59 6.40 9.94
C VAL A 203 5.15 6.90 8.64
N THR A 204 4.82 6.23 7.53
CA THR A 204 5.07 6.74 6.18
C THR A 204 3.80 7.34 5.62
N VAL A 205 3.90 8.58 5.12
CA VAL A 205 2.78 9.35 4.56
C VAL A 205 2.95 9.42 3.05
N PHE A 206 1.88 9.14 2.34
CA PHE A 206 1.81 9.16 0.90
C PHE A 206 0.62 9.97 0.41
N ARG A 207 0.67 10.35 -0.86
CA ARG A 207 -0.44 10.95 -1.58
C ARG A 207 -0.71 10.16 -2.86
N PRO A 208 -1.96 9.80 -3.19
CA PRO A 208 -2.24 9.09 -4.42
C PRO A 208 -1.82 9.88 -5.67
N THR A 209 -1.34 9.15 -6.67
CA THR A 209 -0.91 9.70 -7.96
C THR A 209 -1.96 9.37 -9.02
N PRO A 210 -2.28 10.30 -9.94
CA PRO A 210 -3.14 10.00 -11.08
C PRO A 210 -2.58 8.84 -11.90
N LEU A 211 -3.45 7.96 -12.39
CA LEU A 211 -3.01 6.85 -13.22
C LEU A 211 -2.76 7.31 -14.66
N PRO A 212 -1.79 6.71 -15.39
CA PRO A 212 -1.52 7.06 -16.79
C PRO A 212 -2.75 6.90 -17.69
N GLY A 213 -2.88 7.77 -18.70
CA GLY A 213 -4.01 7.75 -19.63
C GLY A 213 -4.10 6.48 -20.49
N ASP A 214 -2.99 5.76 -20.67
CA ASP A 214 -2.89 4.52 -21.47
C ASP A 214 -3.01 3.23 -20.64
N ARG A 215 -3.41 3.34 -19.37
CA ARG A 215 -3.73 2.21 -18.49
C ARG A 215 -4.84 1.32 -19.06
N MET A 216 -4.92 0.09 -18.57
CA MET A 216 -6.01 -0.83 -18.94
C MET A 216 -7.39 -0.25 -18.54
N THR A 217 -8.38 -0.38 -19.43
CA THR A 217 -9.70 0.27 -19.29
C THR A 217 -10.50 -0.16 -18.06
N TYR A 218 -10.27 -1.36 -17.54
CA TYR A 218 -10.93 -1.87 -16.34
C TYR A 218 -10.26 -1.37 -15.03
N VAL A 219 -9.07 -0.76 -15.12
CA VAL A 219 -8.41 -0.17 -13.95
C VAL A 219 -9.06 1.17 -13.66
N LYS A 220 -9.75 1.24 -12.52
CA LYS A 220 -10.39 2.48 -12.05
C LYS A 220 -9.38 3.34 -11.31
N GLN A 221 -9.53 4.66 -11.44
CA GLN A 221 -8.74 5.59 -10.64
C GLN A 221 -9.38 5.66 -9.26
N VAL A 222 -8.56 5.67 -8.22
CA VAL A 222 -9.06 5.89 -6.86
C VAL A 222 -9.69 7.28 -6.77
N GLU A 223 -10.73 7.44 -5.98
CA GLU A 223 -11.28 8.77 -5.68
C GLU A 223 -10.33 9.56 -4.77
N GLY A 224 -10.43 10.89 -4.81
CA GLY A 224 -9.66 11.78 -3.92
C GLY A 224 -8.16 11.83 -4.19
N VAL A 225 -7.72 11.60 -5.44
CA VAL A 225 -6.29 11.65 -5.82
C VAL A 225 -5.64 12.98 -5.44
N ASP A 226 -6.38 14.08 -5.60
CA ASP A 226 -5.89 15.43 -5.32
C ASP A 226 -6.17 15.89 -3.89
N THR A 227 -6.74 15.05 -3.03
CA THR A 227 -7.23 15.50 -1.70
C THR A 227 -6.81 14.60 -0.55
N ARG A 228 -6.47 13.34 -0.82
CA ARG A 228 -6.18 12.35 0.21
C ARG A 228 -4.71 12.26 0.59
N LEU A 229 -4.47 11.93 1.85
CA LEU A 229 -3.22 11.39 2.37
C LEU A 229 -3.46 9.94 2.85
N THR A 230 -2.50 9.07 2.57
CA THR A 230 -2.47 7.70 3.07
C THR A 230 -1.32 7.55 4.04
N LEU A 231 -1.59 7.11 5.26
CA LEU A 231 -0.61 6.89 6.31
C LEU A 231 -0.50 5.39 6.57
N LEU A 232 0.73 4.88 6.58
CA LEU A 232 1.04 3.51 6.98
C LEU A 232 1.80 3.53 8.31
N TRP A 233 1.14 3.08 9.38
CA TRP A 233 1.73 2.97 10.72
C TRP A 233 2.33 1.58 10.88
N PHE A 234 3.65 1.48 11.02
CA PHE A 234 4.35 0.21 11.18
C PHE A 234 4.51 -0.15 12.64
N LEU A 235 3.91 -1.26 13.07
CA LEU A 235 3.78 -1.64 14.48
C LEU A 235 4.73 -2.78 14.85
N GLU A 236 5.44 -2.62 15.95
CA GLU A 236 6.25 -3.69 16.56
C GLU A 236 5.40 -4.77 17.24
N ALA A 237 4.11 -4.46 17.50
CA ALA A 237 3.15 -5.35 18.14
C ALA A 237 1.98 -5.68 17.21
N ASP A 238 1.19 -6.70 17.59
CA ASP A 238 -0.09 -6.98 16.95
C ASP A 238 -1.06 -5.80 17.20
N PRO A 239 -1.80 -5.30 16.17
CA PRO A 239 -2.70 -4.16 16.36
C PRO A 239 -3.80 -4.41 17.40
N ARG A 240 -4.19 -5.67 17.63
CA ARG A 240 -5.22 -6.01 18.63
C ARG A 240 -4.80 -5.67 20.05
N ASP A 241 -3.50 -5.76 20.33
CA ASP A 241 -2.95 -5.54 21.67
C ASP A 241 -2.77 -4.05 22.00
N CYS A 242 -2.93 -3.16 21.02
CA CYS A 242 -2.68 -1.72 21.18
C CYS A 242 -3.68 -0.83 20.45
N TRP A 243 -4.87 -1.35 20.14
CA TRP A 243 -5.86 -0.64 19.34
C TRP A 243 -6.37 0.66 19.99
N ASP A 244 -6.32 0.74 21.33
CA ASP A 244 -6.61 1.95 22.09
C ASP A 244 -5.80 3.17 21.62
N ARG A 245 -4.58 2.95 21.13
CA ARG A 245 -3.70 4.01 20.60
C ARG A 245 -4.18 4.60 19.29
N PHE A 246 -4.97 3.86 18.53
CA PHE A 246 -5.52 4.27 17.25
C PHE A 246 -6.93 4.81 17.37
N GLN A 247 -7.58 4.72 18.52
CA GLN A 247 -8.90 5.33 18.72
C GLN A 247 -8.81 6.87 18.73
N GLY A 248 -9.83 7.53 18.17
CA GLY A 248 -9.97 8.99 18.18
C GLY A 248 -9.15 9.75 17.14
N LEU A 249 -8.42 9.08 16.23
CA LEU A 249 -7.70 9.77 15.15
C LEU A 249 -8.62 10.59 14.23
N ASP A 250 -9.86 10.15 14.06
CA ASP A 250 -10.91 10.87 13.33
C ASP A 250 -11.31 12.17 14.03
N ALA A 251 -11.52 12.12 15.35
CA ALA A 251 -11.84 13.30 16.15
C ALA A 251 -10.69 14.31 16.13
N GLU A 252 -9.44 13.88 16.31
CA GLU A 252 -8.27 14.76 16.27
C GLU A 252 -8.12 15.48 14.93
N VAL A 253 -8.27 14.76 13.82
CA VAL A 253 -8.25 15.37 12.49
C VAL A 253 -9.43 16.33 12.34
N ALA A 254 -10.64 15.96 12.75
CA ALA A 254 -11.82 16.81 12.63
C ALA A 254 -11.70 18.12 13.44
N GLU A 255 -11.12 18.07 14.64
CA GLU A 255 -10.89 19.25 15.51
C GLU A 255 -9.98 20.30 14.86
N THR A 256 -9.07 19.88 13.97
CA THR A 256 -8.21 20.81 13.23
C THR A 256 -8.96 21.57 12.14
N GLY A 257 -10.08 21.04 11.65
CA GLY A 257 -10.77 21.53 10.46
C GLY A 257 -10.00 21.34 9.14
N LEU A 258 -8.89 20.57 9.14
CA LEU A 258 -8.04 20.38 7.96
C LEU A 258 -8.46 19.20 7.08
N GLY A 259 -9.27 18.29 7.61
CA GLY A 259 -9.76 17.14 6.86
C GLY A 259 -10.68 16.24 7.67
N ARG A 260 -10.90 15.04 7.14
CA ARG A 260 -11.68 13.98 7.79
C ARG A 260 -11.04 12.62 7.54
N VAL A 261 -11.06 11.76 8.54
CA VAL A 261 -10.57 10.39 8.38
C VAL A 261 -11.61 9.58 7.62
N GLU A 262 -11.17 8.95 6.54
CA GLU A 262 -12.00 8.09 5.69
C GLU A 262 -11.82 6.61 6.00
N LEU A 263 -10.68 6.21 6.57
CA LEU A 263 -10.46 4.83 6.99
C LEU A 263 -9.34 4.77 8.02
N VAL A 264 -9.51 3.95 9.05
CA VAL A 264 -8.43 3.43 9.91
C VAL A 264 -8.61 1.93 9.97
N ALA A 265 -7.63 1.19 9.46
CA ALA A 265 -7.75 -0.24 9.27
C ALA A 265 -6.48 -0.99 9.71
N PRO A 266 -6.58 -1.89 10.71
CA PRO A 266 -5.45 -2.70 11.13
C PRO A 266 -5.30 -3.97 10.29
N PHE A 267 -4.06 -4.41 10.16
CA PHE A 267 -3.66 -5.64 9.49
C PHE A 267 -2.49 -6.29 10.24
N VAL A 268 -2.38 -7.61 10.15
CA VAL A 268 -1.21 -8.40 10.54
C VAL A 268 -0.50 -8.93 9.29
N PRO A 269 0.80 -9.26 9.33
CA PRO A 269 1.47 -9.80 8.17
C PRO A 269 0.90 -11.16 7.77
N THR A 270 0.82 -11.44 6.46
CA THR A 270 0.61 -12.82 6.01
C THR A 270 1.87 -13.66 6.31
N VAL A 271 1.71 -14.99 6.26
CA VAL A 271 2.87 -15.91 6.28
C VAL A 271 3.05 -16.43 4.85
N PRO A 272 4.09 -16.00 4.12
CA PRO A 272 4.29 -16.36 2.73
C PRO A 272 4.30 -17.88 2.49
N GLY A 273 3.64 -18.30 1.42
CA GLY A 273 3.51 -19.70 1.03
C GLY A 273 2.51 -20.50 1.87
N THR A 274 1.64 -19.82 2.64
CA THR A 274 0.67 -20.49 3.52
C THR A 274 -0.75 -19.90 3.39
N ASP A 275 -1.73 -20.69 3.82
CA ASP A 275 -3.12 -20.23 3.96
C ASP A 275 -3.45 -19.80 5.40
N ARG A 276 -2.44 -19.41 6.17
CA ARG A 276 -2.66 -18.88 7.51
C ARG A 276 -3.58 -17.66 7.43
N TYR A 277 -4.65 -17.68 8.23
CA TYR A 277 -5.71 -16.67 8.33
C TYR A 277 -6.80 -16.69 7.24
N VAL A 278 -6.65 -17.48 6.17
CA VAL A 278 -7.62 -17.48 5.06
C VAL A 278 -9.02 -17.92 5.52
N ASP A 279 -9.08 -18.83 6.49
CA ASP A 279 -10.29 -19.34 7.13
C ASP A 279 -10.91 -18.38 8.17
N GLN A 280 -10.27 -17.23 8.41
CA GLN A 280 -10.68 -16.26 9.44
C GLN A 280 -11.12 -14.92 8.84
N LEU A 281 -11.40 -14.85 7.53
CA LEU A 281 -11.68 -13.58 6.84
C LEU A 281 -13.16 -13.17 6.85
N ARG A 282 -14.06 -14.06 7.28
CA ARG A 282 -15.51 -13.90 7.23
C ARG A 282 -16.15 -14.17 8.57
#